data_AF-A0A635R8F5-F1
#
_entry.id   AF-A0A635R8F5-F1
#
_cell.length_a   1.000
_cell.length_b   1.000
_cell.length_c   1.000
_cell.angle_alpha   90.00
_cell.angle_beta   90.00
_cell.angle_gamma   90.00
#
_symmetry.space_group_name_H-M   'P 1'
#
loop_
_entity.id
_entity.type
_entity.pdbx_description
1 polymer ?
#
loop_
_entity_poly.entity_id
_entity_poly.type
_entity_poly.pdbx_seq_one_letter_code
_entity_poly.pdbx_strand_id
1 'polypeptide(L)'
;MANFAKTRAARESMEAADEVIDGISNVEPAEENLDVQLADVASIDGQLEQLETDGETLAADTERTEDAIEQAEEAVANGEEMPEEAVALHEVAQESIARRWNLERTKLARESYRRGRGMTAAAQEGWKETLKGLYERFIQFCKEVIAKIKDLKLKYFNVGKTAQKRAKKYQEMIRKLGKQDKDNISGGFITKLSIEGKFDAAGSIAIAKEVTAGKAKGAISALEKQAGEAVTAVTKGDDDAFKAMRGDQPVELFGKAASKLHSLPNFENGDASKLLALPGNAYVQAGTKELAGGHKFTAIAFMSTGDASDDKEVATPSVSEMAGAASALEAIGKGFEAVLKDFRAYDSEIVKLQQAAEKASNALNNEKDESKWEGLRNARQAADQSVKNYQTLNRAVSYVANTVISGLNGYLGAGIGAYKKSK
;
A
#
# COMPACT_ATOMS: atom_id res chain seq x y z
N MET A 1 -8.94 -52.83 -15.19
CA MET A 1 -9.90 -51.77 -14.81
C MET A 1 -10.71 -52.05 -13.53
N ALA A 2 -10.64 -53.23 -12.90
CA ALA A 2 -11.40 -53.52 -11.66
C ALA A 2 -10.83 -52.92 -10.36
N ASN A 3 -9.54 -52.52 -10.34
CA ASN A 3 -8.90 -51.96 -9.14
C ASN A 3 -9.09 -50.44 -8.96
N PHE A 4 -9.49 -49.70 -10.01
CA PHE A 4 -9.78 -48.26 -9.89
C PHE A 4 -11.19 -47.98 -9.35
N ALA A 5 -12.15 -48.83 -9.68
CA ALA A 5 -13.52 -48.70 -9.18
C ALA A 5 -13.62 -49.00 -7.68
N LYS A 6 -12.81 -49.94 -7.16
CA LYS A 6 -12.76 -50.26 -5.73
C LYS A 6 -12.10 -49.15 -4.89
N THR A 7 -11.04 -48.50 -5.39
CA THR A 7 -10.44 -47.34 -4.70
C THR A 7 -11.33 -46.11 -4.74
N ARG A 8 -12.16 -45.95 -5.77
CA ARG A 8 -13.16 -44.88 -5.84
C ARG A 8 -14.33 -45.12 -4.89
N ALA A 9 -14.90 -46.34 -4.86
CA ALA A 9 -15.97 -46.69 -3.93
C ALA A 9 -15.51 -46.66 -2.45
N ALA A 10 -14.24 -46.98 -2.17
CA ALA A 10 -13.66 -46.82 -0.83
C ALA A 10 -13.43 -45.35 -0.44
N ARG A 11 -13.10 -44.46 -1.40
CA ARG A 11 -13.04 -43.01 -1.16
C ARG A 11 -14.42 -42.39 -0.95
N GLU A 12 -15.39 -42.78 -1.77
CA GLU A 12 -16.79 -42.31 -1.66
C GLU A 12 -17.48 -42.87 -0.39
N SER A 13 -17.04 -44.03 0.12
CA SER A 13 -17.51 -44.59 1.41
C SER A 13 -16.82 -43.99 2.63
N MET A 14 -15.65 -43.35 2.49
CA MET A 14 -14.98 -42.62 3.58
C MET A 14 -15.46 -41.16 3.69
N GLU A 15 -16.08 -40.61 2.65
CA GLU A 15 -16.79 -39.32 2.71
C GLU A 15 -18.22 -39.44 3.29
N ALA A 16 -18.74 -40.66 3.45
CA ALA A 16 -20.09 -40.92 3.94
C ALA A 16 -20.18 -41.29 5.43
N ALA A 17 -19.05 -41.27 6.15
CA ALA A 17 -19.01 -41.59 7.58
C ALA A 17 -18.08 -40.62 8.33
N ASP A 18 -18.43 -39.34 8.29
CA ASP A 18 -18.03 -38.42 9.35
C ASP A 18 -19.30 -37.86 9.99
N GLU A 19 -19.39 -38.07 11.30
CA GLU A 19 -20.51 -37.67 12.13
C GLU A 19 -20.81 -36.19 11.95
N VAL A 20 -22.09 -35.90 11.74
CA VAL A 20 -22.63 -34.55 11.61
C VAL A 20 -22.27 -33.73 12.85
N ILE A 21 -21.24 -32.91 12.75
CA ILE A 21 -21.09 -31.72 13.58
C ILE A 21 -22.08 -30.68 13.05
N ASP A 22 -23.23 -30.61 13.70
CA ASP A 22 -24.27 -29.59 13.54
C ASP A 22 -23.70 -28.20 13.92
N GLY A 23 -22.96 -27.58 12.99
CA GLY A 23 -22.26 -26.31 13.24
C GLY A 23 -21.97 -25.41 12.04
N ILE A 24 -21.94 -25.89 10.79
CA ILE A 24 -21.63 -25.02 9.62
C ILE A 24 -22.33 -25.54 8.35
N SER A 25 -23.67 -25.54 8.29
CA SER A 25 -24.40 -25.81 7.03
C SER A 25 -25.35 -24.68 6.60
N ASN A 26 -24.93 -23.43 6.83
CA ASN A 26 -25.29 -22.33 5.95
C ASN A 26 -24.00 -21.89 5.27
N VAL A 27 -23.69 -22.48 4.13
CA VAL A 27 -22.70 -21.88 3.21
C VAL A 27 -23.35 -20.59 2.74
N GLU A 28 -23.09 -19.49 3.47
CA GLU A 28 -23.44 -18.15 3.01
C GLU A 28 -22.88 -18.02 1.58
N PRO A 29 -23.64 -17.48 0.62
CA PRO A 29 -23.14 -17.22 -0.73
C PRO A 29 -21.78 -16.51 -0.63
N ALA A 30 -20.86 -16.76 -1.56
CA ALA A 30 -19.51 -16.17 -1.49
C ALA A 30 -19.53 -14.64 -1.29
N GLU A 31 -20.54 -13.96 -1.85
CA GLU A 31 -20.80 -12.53 -1.69
C GLU A 31 -21.25 -12.09 -0.29
N GLU A 32 -21.72 -12.99 0.56
CA GLU A 32 -22.11 -12.73 1.95
C GLU A 32 -21.14 -13.34 2.98
N ASN A 33 -20.16 -14.14 2.53
CA ASN A 33 -19.19 -14.77 3.40
C ASN A 33 -18.07 -13.79 3.77
N LEU A 34 -17.97 -13.45 5.06
CA LEU A 34 -16.98 -12.49 5.57
C LEU A 34 -15.54 -12.93 5.28
N ASP A 35 -15.21 -14.21 5.46
CA ASP A 35 -13.85 -14.71 5.29
C ASP A 35 -13.40 -14.68 3.83
N VAL A 36 -14.33 -14.95 2.88
CA VAL A 36 -14.08 -14.81 1.44
C VAL A 36 -13.84 -13.35 1.08
N GLN A 37 -14.69 -12.43 1.56
CA GLN A 37 -14.52 -11.00 1.31
C GLN A 37 -13.18 -10.45 1.88
N LEU A 38 -12.76 -10.93 3.05
CA LEU A 38 -11.49 -10.54 3.67
C LEU A 38 -10.27 -11.09 2.89
N ALA A 39 -10.36 -12.31 2.34
CA ALA A 39 -9.32 -12.88 1.49
C ALA A 39 -9.16 -12.10 0.17
N ASP A 40 -10.28 -11.72 -0.44
CA ASP A 40 -10.33 -10.88 -1.64
C ASP A 40 -9.66 -9.52 -1.43
N VAL A 41 -9.90 -8.93 -0.27
CA VAL A 41 -9.30 -7.67 0.16
C VAL A 41 -7.80 -7.80 0.37
N ALA A 42 -7.34 -8.89 1.02
CA ALA A 42 -5.92 -9.16 1.22
C ALA A 42 -5.18 -9.36 -0.11
N SER A 43 -5.83 -9.98 -1.10
CA SER A 43 -5.29 -10.13 -2.45
C SER A 43 -5.06 -8.77 -3.14
N ILE A 44 -6.01 -7.84 -3.00
CA ILE A 44 -5.84 -6.48 -3.54
C ILE A 44 -4.73 -5.72 -2.82
N ASP A 45 -4.61 -5.88 -1.50
CA ASP A 45 -3.52 -5.25 -0.73
C ASP A 45 -2.14 -5.73 -1.23
N GLY A 46 -1.96 -7.02 -1.50
CA GLY A 46 -0.73 -7.54 -2.12
C GLY A 46 -0.48 -7.00 -3.54
N GLN A 47 -1.52 -6.73 -4.32
CA GLN A 47 -1.39 -6.07 -5.63
C GLN A 47 -0.99 -4.60 -5.48
N LEU A 48 -1.47 -3.91 -4.45
CA LEU A 48 -1.02 -2.56 -4.12
C LEU A 48 0.42 -2.55 -3.59
N GLU A 49 0.87 -3.58 -2.89
CA GLU A 49 2.28 -3.72 -2.52
C GLU A 49 3.20 -3.80 -3.74
N GLN A 50 2.80 -4.61 -4.73
CA GLN A 50 3.54 -4.72 -5.98
C GLN A 50 3.58 -3.38 -6.71
N LEU A 51 2.45 -2.68 -6.81
CA LEU A 51 2.40 -1.35 -7.43
C LEU A 51 3.28 -0.34 -6.69
N GLU A 52 3.38 -0.41 -5.36
CA GLU A 52 4.28 0.48 -4.60
C GLU A 52 5.75 0.24 -4.98
N THR A 53 6.14 -1.03 -5.12
CA THR A 53 7.49 -1.44 -5.57
C THR A 53 7.76 -1.01 -7.01
N ASP A 54 6.77 -1.16 -7.90
CA ASP A 54 6.86 -0.72 -9.29
C ASP A 54 7.02 0.81 -9.35
N GLY A 55 6.29 1.56 -8.52
CA GLY A 55 6.41 3.01 -8.39
C GLY A 55 7.78 3.47 -7.91
N GLU A 56 8.36 2.80 -6.92
CA GLU A 56 9.75 3.07 -6.47
C GLU A 56 10.76 2.83 -7.60
N THR A 57 10.59 1.73 -8.34
CA THR A 57 11.47 1.40 -9.46
C THR A 57 11.33 2.42 -10.59
N LEU A 58 10.11 2.87 -10.87
CA LEU A 58 9.84 3.88 -11.90
C LEU A 58 10.49 5.21 -11.53
N ALA A 59 10.35 5.65 -10.28
CA ALA A 59 10.96 6.89 -9.80
C ALA A 59 12.49 6.83 -9.92
N ALA A 60 13.11 5.71 -9.52
CA ALA A 60 14.55 5.51 -9.59
C ALA A 60 15.09 5.44 -11.03
N ASP A 61 14.38 4.77 -11.95
CA ASP A 61 14.78 4.75 -13.35
C ASP A 61 14.61 6.12 -14.03
N THR A 62 13.59 6.87 -13.62
CA THR A 62 13.40 8.24 -14.11
C THR A 62 14.52 9.15 -13.63
N GLU A 63 14.91 9.05 -12.36
CA GLU A 63 16.05 9.80 -11.80
C GLU A 63 17.37 9.44 -12.51
N ARG A 64 17.66 8.16 -12.72
CA ARG A 64 18.85 7.73 -13.50
C ARG A 64 18.85 8.26 -14.93
N THR A 65 17.67 8.35 -15.55
CA THR A 65 17.50 8.86 -16.91
C THR A 65 17.75 10.36 -16.94
N GLU A 66 17.24 11.11 -15.95
CA GLU A 66 17.49 12.54 -15.78
C GLU A 66 18.98 12.83 -15.53
N ASP A 67 19.65 12.08 -14.64
CA ASP A 67 21.09 12.23 -14.37
C ASP A 67 21.95 11.96 -15.61
N ALA A 68 21.57 10.97 -16.43
CA ALA A 68 22.27 10.66 -17.67
C ALA A 68 22.12 11.76 -18.72
N ILE A 69 20.98 12.46 -18.75
CA ILE A 69 20.76 13.62 -19.62
C ILE A 69 21.65 14.78 -19.17
N GLU A 70 21.69 15.06 -17.87
CA GLU A 70 22.47 16.15 -17.28
C GLU A 70 23.98 15.97 -17.53
N GLN A 71 24.51 14.77 -17.30
CA GLN A 71 25.92 14.45 -17.59
C GLN A 71 26.26 14.61 -19.08
N ALA A 72 25.35 14.20 -19.97
CA ALA A 72 25.56 14.35 -21.41
C ALA A 72 25.49 15.82 -21.84
N GLU A 73 24.62 16.62 -21.21
CA GLU A 73 24.49 18.06 -21.45
C GLU A 73 25.76 18.82 -21.05
N GLU A 74 26.31 18.52 -19.87
CA GLU A 74 27.57 19.11 -19.40
C GLU A 74 28.72 18.78 -20.35
N ALA A 75 28.86 17.52 -20.78
CA ALA A 75 29.89 17.10 -21.72
C ALA A 75 29.77 17.83 -23.08
N VAL A 76 28.56 17.90 -23.64
CA VAL A 76 28.30 18.61 -24.90
C VAL A 76 28.59 20.11 -24.78
N ALA A 77 28.19 20.75 -23.68
CA ALA A 77 28.44 22.16 -23.42
C ALA A 77 29.94 22.49 -23.31
N ASN A 78 30.72 21.58 -22.71
CA ASN A 78 32.18 21.69 -22.60
C ASN A 78 32.91 21.35 -23.92
N GLY A 79 32.19 20.93 -24.96
CA GLY A 79 32.76 20.50 -26.24
C GLY A 79 33.50 19.16 -26.14
N GLU A 80 33.19 18.37 -25.11
CA GLU A 80 33.76 17.06 -24.86
C GLU A 80 32.92 15.98 -25.55
N GLU A 81 33.58 14.94 -26.05
CA GLU A 81 32.92 13.72 -26.52
C GLU A 81 33.20 12.61 -25.53
N MET A 82 32.14 11.95 -25.08
CA MET A 82 32.29 10.76 -24.26
C MET A 82 33.02 9.66 -25.04
N PRO A 83 33.90 8.88 -24.39
CA PRO A 83 34.52 7.71 -25.02
C PRO A 83 33.46 6.75 -25.57
N GLU A 84 33.72 6.11 -26.72
CA GLU A 84 32.77 5.17 -27.36
C GLU A 84 32.33 4.02 -26.43
N GLU A 85 33.22 3.58 -25.54
CA GLU A 85 32.93 2.57 -24.52
C GLU A 85 31.91 3.07 -23.47
N ALA A 86 32.03 4.33 -23.04
CA ALA A 86 31.09 4.95 -22.12
C ALA A 86 29.71 5.10 -22.78
N VAL A 87 29.67 5.57 -24.03
CA VAL A 87 28.43 5.66 -24.81
C VAL A 87 27.75 4.29 -24.95
N ALA A 88 28.52 3.22 -25.19
CA ALA A 88 27.97 1.87 -25.26
C ALA A 88 27.36 1.41 -23.93
N LEU A 89 27.96 1.74 -22.78
CA LEU A 89 27.39 1.45 -21.46
C LEU A 89 26.10 2.24 -21.22
N HIS A 90 26.07 3.52 -21.60
CA HIS A 90 24.85 4.33 -21.52
C HIS A 90 23.73 3.77 -22.40
N GLU A 91 24.03 3.31 -23.63
CA GLU A 91 23.02 2.69 -24.48
C GLU A 91 22.45 1.39 -23.88
N VAL A 92 23.28 0.59 -23.20
CA VAL A 92 22.84 -0.63 -22.50
C VAL A 92 21.97 -0.28 -21.29
N ALA A 93 22.34 0.73 -20.51
CA ALA A 93 21.55 1.21 -19.39
C ALA A 93 20.17 1.71 -19.85
N GLN A 94 20.16 2.52 -20.91
CA GLN A 94 18.94 3.00 -21.55
C GLN A 94 18.08 1.84 -22.07
N GLU A 95 18.68 0.84 -22.73
CA GLU A 95 17.95 -0.34 -23.22
C GLU A 95 17.37 -1.18 -22.08
N SER A 96 18.06 -1.27 -20.94
CA SER A 96 17.52 -1.94 -19.75
C SER A 96 16.26 -1.23 -19.22
N ILE A 97 16.30 0.10 -19.12
CA ILE A 97 15.16 0.91 -18.66
C ILE A 97 14.01 0.82 -19.66
N ALA A 98 14.26 1.04 -20.95
CA ALA A 98 13.24 0.99 -22.00
C ALA A 98 12.55 -0.40 -22.05
N ARG A 99 13.31 -1.49 -21.94
CA ARG A 99 12.73 -2.85 -21.90
C ARG A 99 11.88 -3.09 -20.67
N ARG A 100 12.29 -2.59 -19.49
CA ARG A 100 11.52 -2.74 -18.24
C ARG A 100 10.14 -2.10 -18.34
N TRP A 101 10.07 -0.95 -19.00
CA TRP A 101 8.85 -0.15 -19.13
C TRP A 101 8.14 -0.31 -20.48
N ASN A 102 8.61 -1.25 -21.32
CA ASN A 102 8.09 -1.51 -22.66
C ASN A 102 7.99 -0.25 -23.54
N LEU A 103 9.03 0.57 -23.52
CA LEU A 103 9.14 1.79 -24.32
C LEU A 103 9.74 1.46 -25.69
N GLU A 104 9.12 1.97 -26.76
CA GLU A 104 9.70 1.88 -28.11
C GLU A 104 10.89 2.82 -28.22
N ARG A 105 12.01 2.32 -28.74
CA ARG A 105 13.23 3.10 -28.94
C ARG A 105 13.65 3.06 -30.40
N THR A 106 13.98 4.24 -30.95
CA THR A 106 14.69 4.35 -32.21
C THR A 106 16.19 4.15 -31.96
N LYS A 107 16.78 3.06 -32.47
CA LYS A 107 18.24 2.88 -32.41
C LYS A 107 18.90 3.74 -33.49
N LEU A 108 19.70 4.73 -33.08
CA LEU A 108 20.55 5.49 -34.00
C LEU A 108 21.70 4.61 -34.49
N ALA A 109 21.91 4.56 -35.80
CA ALA A 109 22.99 3.77 -36.39
C ALA A 109 24.34 4.43 -36.09
N ARG A 110 25.18 3.76 -35.28
CA ARG A 110 26.51 4.23 -34.87
C ARG A 110 27.43 4.56 -36.06
N GLU A 111 27.25 3.88 -37.18
CA GLU A 111 28.00 4.07 -38.43
C GLU A 111 27.77 5.45 -39.08
N SER A 112 26.69 6.14 -38.71
CA SER A 112 26.36 7.47 -39.22
C SER A 112 27.24 8.58 -38.63
N TYR A 113 27.96 8.32 -37.53
CA TYR A 113 28.80 9.31 -36.84
C TYR A 113 30.27 9.13 -37.21
N ARG A 114 30.88 10.16 -37.81
CA ARG A 114 32.31 10.14 -38.20
C ARG A 114 33.19 10.36 -36.96
N ARG A 115 33.98 9.33 -36.58
CA ARG A 115 35.04 9.39 -35.55
C ARG A 115 34.55 9.92 -34.19
N GLY A 116 33.42 9.41 -33.70
CA GLY A 116 32.87 9.76 -32.38
C GLY A 116 32.18 11.13 -32.28
N ARG A 117 32.36 12.05 -33.25
CA ARG A 117 31.70 13.37 -33.21
C ARG A 117 30.19 13.24 -33.36
N GLY A 118 29.45 13.81 -32.40
CA GLY A 118 27.99 13.83 -32.34
C GLY A 118 27.39 12.61 -31.65
N MET A 119 28.19 11.64 -31.18
CA MET A 119 27.68 10.45 -30.48
C MET A 119 27.10 10.80 -29.11
N THR A 120 27.74 11.72 -28.39
CA THR A 120 27.27 12.20 -27.08
C THR A 120 25.91 12.90 -27.21
N ALA A 121 25.79 13.83 -28.17
CA ALA A 121 24.53 14.52 -28.46
C ALA A 121 23.41 13.59 -28.96
N ALA A 122 23.77 12.57 -29.74
CA ALA A 122 22.81 11.55 -30.20
C ALA A 122 22.29 10.67 -29.06
N ALA A 123 23.18 10.28 -28.14
CA ALA A 123 22.81 9.54 -26.94
C ALA A 123 21.90 10.38 -26.03
N GLN A 124 22.20 11.67 -25.86
CA GLN A 124 21.38 12.62 -25.11
C GLN A 124 19.95 12.70 -25.64
N GLU A 125 19.75 12.84 -26.96
CA GLU A 125 18.41 12.86 -27.57
C GLU A 125 17.65 11.54 -27.33
N GLY A 126 18.34 10.40 -27.38
CA GLY A 126 17.74 9.10 -27.05
C GLY A 126 17.28 9.01 -25.59
N TRP A 127 18.06 9.56 -24.65
CA TRP A 127 17.65 9.63 -23.25
C TRP A 127 16.45 10.55 -23.04
N LYS A 128 16.37 11.69 -23.75
CA LYS A 128 15.21 12.57 -23.73
C LYS A 128 13.94 11.88 -24.23
N GLU A 129 14.02 11.07 -25.29
CA GLU A 129 12.89 10.24 -25.75
C GLU A 129 12.48 9.20 -24.69
N THR A 130 13.45 8.58 -24.03
CA THR A 130 13.18 7.59 -22.97
C THR A 130 12.50 8.25 -21.77
N LEU A 131 12.96 9.43 -21.36
CA LEU A 131 12.37 10.19 -20.28
C LEU A 131 10.90 10.52 -20.54
N LYS A 132 10.55 10.93 -21.77
CA LYS A 132 9.15 11.16 -22.16
C LYS A 132 8.29 9.91 -21.96
N GLY A 133 8.78 8.75 -22.39
CA GLY A 133 8.10 7.47 -22.17
C GLY A 133 7.91 7.13 -20.69
N LEU A 134 8.88 7.48 -19.83
CA LEU A 134 8.77 7.29 -18.38
C LEU A 134 7.71 8.21 -17.75
N TYR A 135 7.59 9.46 -18.19
CA TYR A 135 6.50 10.36 -17.76
C TYR A 135 5.11 9.82 -18.16
N GLU A 136 4.97 9.32 -19.39
CA GLU A 136 3.74 8.64 -19.82
C GLU A 136 3.44 7.41 -18.97
N ARG A 137 4.47 6.63 -18.61
CA ARG A 137 4.29 5.47 -17.74
C ARG A 137 3.89 5.88 -16.32
N PHE A 138 4.42 6.98 -15.78
CA PHE A 138 3.99 7.54 -14.49
C PHE A 138 2.51 7.93 -14.50
N ILE A 139 2.03 8.55 -15.57
CA ILE A 139 0.60 8.88 -15.73
C ILE A 139 -0.26 7.61 -15.71
N GLN A 140 0.17 6.54 -16.40
CA GLN A 140 -0.55 5.26 -16.37
C GLN A 140 -0.50 4.61 -15.00
N PHE A 141 0.65 4.67 -14.33
CA PHE A 141 0.81 4.19 -12.96
C PHE A 141 -0.18 4.86 -12.00
N CYS A 142 -0.34 6.19 -12.08
CA CYS A 142 -1.34 6.92 -11.28
C CYS A 142 -2.77 6.39 -11.52
N LYS A 143 -3.13 6.10 -12.79
CA LYS A 143 -4.44 5.53 -13.16
C LYS A 143 -4.63 4.14 -12.56
N GLU A 144 -3.62 3.28 -12.64
CA GLU A 144 -3.61 1.93 -12.09
C GLU A 144 -3.80 1.97 -10.55
N VAL A 145 -3.04 2.82 -9.84
CA VAL A 145 -3.14 3.01 -8.39
C VAL A 145 -4.54 3.50 -7.97
N ILE A 146 -5.08 4.53 -8.64
CA ILE A 146 -6.42 5.07 -8.34
C ILE A 146 -7.49 4.00 -8.56
N ALA A 147 -7.44 3.28 -9.68
CA ALA A 147 -8.42 2.25 -10.00
C ALA A 147 -8.39 1.13 -8.95
N LYS A 148 -7.19 0.71 -8.54
CA LYS A 148 -7.00 -0.37 -7.58
C LYS A 148 -7.44 -0.01 -6.18
N ILE A 149 -7.16 1.21 -5.73
CA ILE A 149 -7.64 1.70 -4.43
C ILE A 149 -9.17 1.88 -4.44
N LYS A 150 -9.78 2.33 -5.54
CA LYS A 150 -11.24 2.39 -5.65
C LYS A 150 -11.88 1.00 -5.52
N ASP A 151 -11.31 -0.02 -6.17
CA ASP A 151 -11.74 -1.42 -6.03
C ASP A 151 -11.62 -1.91 -4.58
N LEU A 152 -10.46 -1.67 -3.93
CA LEU A 152 -10.23 -1.98 -2.52
C LEU A 152 -11.33 -1.39 -1.61
N LYS A 153 -11.64 -0.09 -1.79
CA LYS A 153 -12.66 0.62 -1.00
C LYS A 153 -14.05 0.00 -1.18
N LEU A 154 -14.42 -0.35 -2.40
CA LEU A 154 -15.71 -1.00 -2.68
C LEU A 154 -15.81 -2.37 -1.99
N LYS A 155 -14.74 -3.18 -2.04
CA LYS A 155 -14.72 -4.47 -1.36
C LYS A 155 -14.80 -4.31 0.17
N TYR A 156 -14.08 -3.36 0.75
CA TYR A 156 -14.16 -3.10 2.20
C TYR A 156 -15.53 -2.62 2.66
N PHE A 157 -16.24 -1.86 1.84
CA PHE A 157 -17.60 -1.46 2.18
C PHE A 157 -18.52 -2.68 2.39
N ASN A 158 -18.35 -3.72 1.58
CA ASN A 158 -19.07 -4.98 1.74
C ASN A 158 -18.61 -5.73 3.00
N VAL A 159 -17.28 -5.82 3.24
CA VAL A 159 -16.71 -6.38 4.48
C VAL A 159 -17.31 -5.72 5.72
N GLY A 160 -17.38 -4.38 5.76
CA GLY A 160 -17.91 -3.63 6.88
C GLY A 160 -19.38 -3.95 7.17
N LYS A 161 -20.20 -4.12 6.13
CA LYS A 161 -21.61 -4.54 6.28
C LYS A 161 -21.74 -5.98 6.77
N THR A 162 -20.94 -6.89 6.23
CA THR A 162 -20.94 -8.30 6.64
C THR A 162 -20.46 -8.47 8.07
N ALA A 163 -19.42 -7.72 8.47
CA ALA A 163 -18.92 -7.68 9.85
C ALA A 163 -20.00 -7.23 10.84
N GLN A 164 -20.79 -6.21 10.49
CA GLN A 164 -21.94 -5.77 11.31
C GLN A 164 -23.01 -6.87 11.44
N LYS A 165 -23.37 -7.55 10.34
CA LYS A 165 -24.32 -8.68 10.39
C LYS A 165 -23.78 -9.80 11.30
N ARG A 166 -22.49 -10.14 11.15
CA ARG A 166 -21.83 -11.20 11.91
C ARG A 166 -21.74 -10.87 13.40
N ALA A 167 -21.41 -9.63 13.74
CA ALA A 167 -21.36 -9.15 15.11
C ALA A 167 -22.70 -9.35 15.85
N LYS A 168 -23.83 -9.05 15.20
CA LYS A 168 -25.17 -9.27 15.76
C LYS A 168 -25.44 -10.76 16.02
N LYS A 169 -25.09 -11.63 15.08
CA LYS A 169 -25.16 -13.09 15.28
C LYS A 169 -24.32 -13.54 16.48
N TYR A 170 -23.10 -13.01 16.63
CA TYR A 170 -22.26 -13.29 17.79
C TYR A 170 -22.88 -12.82 19.10
N GLN A 171 -23.42 -11.59 19.16
CA GLN A 171 -24.11 -11.09 20.35
C GLN A 171 -25.28 -12.01 20.79
N GLU A 172 -26.06 -12.53 19.84
CA GLU A 172 -27.15 -13.46 20.14
C GLU A 172 -26.65 -14.82 20.64
N MET A 173 -25.57 -15.35 20.07
CA MET A 173 -24.96 -16.60 20.52
C MET A 173 -24.35 -16.46 21.92
N ILE A 174 -23.66 -15.34 22.19
CA ILE A 174 -23.03 -15.05 23.49
C ILE A 174 -24.07 -15.06 24.62
N ARG A 175 -25.28 -14.53 24.37
CA ARG A 175 -26.38 -14.55 25.35
C ARG A 175 -26.89 -15.95 25.70
N LYS A 176 -26.62 -16.94 24.85
CA LYS A 176 -27.07 -18.33 25.02
C LYS A 176 -25.95 -19.25 25.52
N LEU A 177 -24.81 -18.71 25.92
CA LEU A 177 -23.70 -19.51 26.44
C LEU A 177 -24.00 -20.04 27.84
N GLY A 178 -23.64 -21.30 28.06
CA GLY A 178 -23.71 -22.01 29.32
C GLY A 178 -22.34 -22.04 30.01
N LYS A 179 -21.95 -23.21 30.52
CA LYS A 179 -20.65 -23.38 31.18
C LYS A 179 -19.50 -23.44 30.16
N GLN A 180 -18.36 -22.84 30.52
CA GLN A 180 -17.09 -23.01 29.81
C GLN A 180 -16.70 -24.49 29.78
N ASP A 181 -16.22 -24.95 28.63
CA ASP A 181 -15.78 -26.33 28.37
C ASP A 181 -14.30 -26.42 28.04
N LYS A 182 -13.67 -25.33 27.58
CA LYS A 182 -12.23 -25.25 27.31
C LYS A 182 -11.62 -24.05 28.02
N ASP A 183 -10.44 -24.24 28.59
CA ASP A 183 -9.70 -23.18 29.30
C ASP A 183 -8.85 -22.31 28.37
N ASN A 184 -8.39 -22.87 27.26
CA ASN A 184 -7.63 -22.18 26.24
C ASN A 184 -8.24 -22.37 24.85
N ILE A 185 -7.99 -21.39 23.99
CA ILE A 185 -8.35 -21.41 22.57
C ILE A 185 -7.14 -21.09 21.70
N SER A 186 -7.11 -21.66 20.50
CA SER A 186 -6.04 -21.49 19.53
C SER A 186 -6.61 -21.17 18.15
N GLY A 187 -5.82 -20.54 17.29
CA GLY A 187 -6.20 -20.23 15.92
C GLY A 187 -5.44 -19.06 15.32
N GLY A 188 -5.61 -18.85 14.01
CA GLY A 188 -4.95 -17.76 13.29
C GLY A 188 -5.37 -16.34 13.72
N PHE A 189 -6.40 -16.21 14.56
CA PHE A 189 -6.77 -14.92 15.15
C PHE A 189 -5.71 -14.38 16.10
N ILE A 190 -4.88 -15.26 16.69
CA ILE A 190 -3.86 -14.87 17.66
C ILE A 190 -2.84 -13.95 16.98
N THR A 191 -2.26 -14.37 15.86
CA THR A 191 -1.33 -13.53 15.08
C THR A 191 -1.98 -12.24 14.62
N LYS A 192 -3.24 -12.28 14.16
CA LYS A 192 -3.96 -11.10 13.68
C LYS A 192 -4.21 -10.06 14.78
N LEU A 193 -4.53 -10.50 15.99
CA LEU A 193 -4.73 -9.60 17.13
C LEU A 193 -3.47 -9.38 17.97
N SER A 194 -2.31 -9.84 17.48
CA SER A 194 -1.04 -9.61 18.14
C SER A 194 -0.45 -8.26 17.75
N ILE A 195 0.23 -7.65 18.72
CA ILE A 195 1.02 -6.44 18.54
C ILE A 195 2.41 -6.77 19.09
N GLU A 196 3.43 -6.61 18.24
CA GLU A 196 4.82 -6.93 18.57
C GLU A 196 5.00 -8.36 19.14
N GLY A 197 4.36 -9.34 18.51
CA GLY A 197 4.47 -10.77 18.84
C GLY A 197 3.59 -11.23 20.00
N LYS A 198 2.92 -10.31 20.73
CA LYS A 198 2.06 -10.69 21.87
C LYS A 198 0.59 -10.51 21.55
N PHE A 199 -0.23 -11.47 21.94
CA PHE A 199 -1.67 -11.36 21.79
C PHE A 199 -2.24 -10.18 22.61
N ASP A 200 -2.90 -9.25 21.93
CA ASP A 200 -3.50 -8.08 22.57
C ASP A 200 -4.78 -7.66 21.83
N ALA A 201 -5.86 -8.41 22.08
CA ALA A 201 -7.17 -8.11 21.49
C ALA A 201 -7.69 -6.71 21.87
N ALA A 202 -7.49 -6.28 23.12
CA ALA A 202 -7.95 -4.99 23.60
C ALA A 202 -7.18 -3.84 22.94
N GLY A 203 -5.85 -3.94 22.85
CA GLY A 203 -5.01 -3.00 22.13
C GLY A 203 -5.32 -2.96 20.64
N SER A 204 -5.58 -4.12 20.03
CA SER A 204 -5.95 -4.20 18.61
C SER A 204 -7.29 -3.50 18.33
N ILE A 205 -8.28 -3.70 19.20
CA ILE A 205 -9.56 -2.96 19.16
C ILE A 205 -9.32 -1.45 19.34
N ALA A 206 -8.47 -1.05 20.28
CA ALA A 206 -8.17 0.35 20.54
C ALA A 206 -7.57 1.03 19.32
N ILE A 207 -6.59 0.40 18.65
CA ILE A 207 -5.98 0.94 17.42
C ILE A 207 -7.03 1.06 16.31
N ALA A 208 -7.85 0.03 16.06
CA ALA A 208 -8.93 0.12 15.07
C ALA A 208 -9.95 1.23 15.38
N LYS A 209 -10.21 1.49 16.66
CA LYS A 209 -11.03 2.63 17.08
C LYS A 209 -10.33 3.96 16.79
N GLU A 210 -9.03 4.09 17.01
CA GLU A 210 -8.30 5.31 16.63
C GLU A 210 -8.37 5.60 15.14
N VAL A 211 -8.19 4.56 14.29
CA VAL A 211 -8.33 4.66 12.84
C VAL A 211 -9.72 5.20 12.49
N THR A 212 -10.77 4.60 13.07
CA THR A 212 -12.16 4.92 12.74
C THR A 212 -12.73 6.16 13.44
N ALA A 213 -12.08 6.66 14.50
CA ALA A 213 -12.51 7.82 15.28
C ALA A 213 -11.87 9.14 14.82
N GLY A 214 -10.99 9.14 13.82
CA GLY A 214 -10.53 10.36 13.16
C GLY A 214 -9.02 10.56 13.06
N LYS A 215 -8.17 9.71 13.67
CA LYS A 215 -6.72 9.82 13.44
C LYS A 215 -6.37 9.61 11.96
N ALA A 216 -7.01 8.63 11.32
CA ALA A 216 -6.87 8.44 9.88
C ALA A 216 -7.29 9.68 9.08
N LYS A 217 -8.40 10.32 9.48
CA LYS A 217 -8.88 11.56 8.84
C LYS A 217 -7.86 12.70 8.95
N GLY A 218 -7.25 12.88 10.12
CA GLY A 218 -6.19 13.88 10.31
C GLY A 218 -5.00 13.64 9.38
N ALA A 219 -4.53 12.39 9.30
CA ALA A 219 -3.45 12.01 8.38
C ALA A 219 -3.84 12.22 6.90
N ILE A 220 -5.06 11.81 6.51
CA ILE A 220 -5.60 12.01 5.16
C ILE A 220 -5.58 13.50 4.81
N SER A 221 -6.11 14.38 5.66
CA SER A 221 -6.19 15.82 5.38
C SER A 221 -4.81 16.49 5.25
N ALA A 222 -3.83 16.05 6.05
CA ALA A 222 -2.47 16.58 5.96
C ALA A 222 -1.80 16.22 4.62
N LEU A 223 -1.91 14.95 4.20
CA LEU A 223 -1.31 14.47 2.96
C LEU A 223 -2.08 14.91 1.71
N GLU A 224 -3.40 15.03 1.80
CA GLU A 224 -4.25 15.64 0.77
C GLU A 224 -3.76 17.05 0.44
N LYS A 225 -3.50 17.85 1.48
CA LYS A 225 -2.98 19.22 1.30
C LYS A 225 -1.61 19.22 0.62
N GLN A 226 -0.70 18.35 1.06
CA GLN A 226 0.62 18.18 0.45
C GLN A 226 0.51 17.79 -1.03
N ALA A 227 -0.42 16.88 -1.37
CA ALA A 227 -0.69 16.51 -2.75
C ALA A 227 -1.25 17.68 -3.59
N GLY A 228 -2.13 18.50 -3.02
CA GLY A 228 -2.63 19.72 -3.69
C GLY A 228 -1.54 20.76 -3.95
N GLU A 229 -0.55 20.86 -3.05
CA GLU A 229 0.65 21.67 -3.28
C GLU A 229 1.52 21.08 -4.41
N ALA A 230 1.67 19.75 -4.46
CA ALA A 230 2.38 19.06 -5.56
C ALA A 230 1.67 19.27 -6.91
N VAL A 231 0.34 19.21 -6.96
CA VAL A 231 -0.47 19.56 -8.15
C VAL A 231 -0.13 20.95 -8.64
N THR A 232 -0.01 21.90 -7.71
CA THR A 232 0.30 23.31 -8.03
C THR A 232 1.72 23.43 -8.61
N ALA A 233 2.70 22.76 -8.00
CA ALA A 233 4.08 22.75 -8.47
C ALA A 233 4.19 22.14 -9.87
N VAL A 234 3.60 20.97 -10.10
CA VAL A 234 3.62 20.30 -11.41
C VAL A 234 2.92 21.15 -12.48
N THR A 235 1.81 21.82 -12.13
CA THR A 235 1.06 22.65 -13.08
C THR A 235 1.84 23.88 -13.52
N LYS A 236 2.61 24.49 -12.61
CA LYS A 236 3.42 25.68 -12.92
C LYS A 236 4.70 25.30 -13.64
N GLY A 237 5.32 24.18 -13.27
CA GLY A 237 6.54 23.68 -13.89
C GLY A 237 7.74 24.61 -13.70
N ASP A 238 7.72 25.41 -12.64
CA ASP A 238 8.83 26.28 -12.24
C ASP A 238 9.32 25.91 -10.84
N ASP A 239 10.59 26.20 -10.60
CA ASP A 239 11.28 25.86 -9.35
C ASP A 239 10.77 26.69 -8.17
N ASP A 240 10.26 27.90 -8.42
CA ASP A 240 9.65 28.76 -7.39
C ASP A 240 8.40 28.10 -6.77
N ALA A 241 7.57 27.45 -7.59
CA ALA A 241 6.38 26.75 -7.13
C ALA A 241 6.72 25.53 -6.27
N PHE A 242 7.77 24.78 -6.65
CA PHE A 242 8.29 23.68 -5.85
C PHE A 242 8.86 24.20 -4.52
N LYS A 243 9.64 25.29 -4.57
CA LYS A 243 10.21 25.94 -3.38
C LYS A 243 9.18 26.47 -2.40
N ALA A 244 8.01 26.88 -2.90
CA ALA A 244 6.91 27.38 -2.10
C ALA A 244 6.12 26.28 -1.37
N MET A 245 6.34 25.00 -1.68
CA MET A 245 5.64 23.89 -1.04
C MET A 245 6.01 23.76 0.43
N ARG A 246 5.02 23.48 1.27
CA ARG A 246 5.22 23.10 2.67
C ARG A 246 5.29 21.58 2.73
N GLY A 247 6.39 21.06 2.20
CA GLY A 247 6.59 19.62 2.05
C GLY A 247 6.66 18.89 3.40
N ASP A 248 7.27 19.48 4.43
CA ASP A 248 7.20 18.96 5.80
C ASP A 248 5.91 19.46 6.48
N GLN A 249 5.08 18.50 6.86
CA GLN A 249 3.94 18.70 7.75
C GLN A 249 3.90 17.53 8.75
N PRO A 250 3.74 17.80 10.05
CA PRO A 250 3.63 16.74 11.03
C PRO A 250 2.35 15.94 10.78
N VAL A 251 2.51 14.62 10.61
CA VAL A 251 1.40 13.68 10.42
C VAL A 251 1.32 12.77 11.65
N GLU A 252 0.23 12.88 12.39
CA GLU A 252 -0.06 11.94 13.47
C GLU A 252 -0.72 10.69 12.89
N LEU A 253 -0.08 9.54 13.13
CA LEU A 253 -0.57 8.23 12.71
C LEU A 253 -1.25 7.48 13.88
N PHE A 254 -1.86 6.35 13.54
CA PHE A 254 -2.51 5.44 14.47
C PHE A 254 -1.59 4.28 14.85
N GLY A 255 -1.73 3.74 16.06
CA GLY A 255 -0.93 2.62 16.55
C GLY A 255 -0.33 2.87 17.94
N LYS A 256 0.39 1.87 18.45
CA LYS A 256 1.15 1.97 19.71
C LYS A 256 2.61 2.28 19.42
N ALA A 257 3.30 3.03 20.28
CA ALA A 257 4.74 3.21 20.11
C ALA A 257 5.45 1.85 20.07
N ALA A 258 6.23 1.61 19.01
CA ALA A 258 6.96 0.36 18.84
C ALA A 258 8.10 0.25 19.87
N SER A 259 8.35 -0.97 20.33
CA SER A 259 9.42 -1.32 21.27
C SER A 259 10.46 -2.28 20.67
N LYS A 260 10.09 -3.08 19.65
CA LYS A 260 10.98 -4.06 19.00
C LYS A 260 11.78 -3.49 17.83
N LEU A 261 11.21 -2.53 17.10
CA LEU A 261 11.84 -1.91 15.93
C LEU A 261 12.00 -0.41 16.16
N HIS A 262 13.10 0.17 15.65
CA HIS A 262 13.43 1.58 15.85
C HIS A 262 13.05 2.47 14.65
N SER A 263 13.17 1.95 13.42
CA SER A 263 12.84 2.66 12.18
C SER A 263 12.48 1.68 11.06
N LEU A 264 11.69 2.12 10.10
CA LEU A 264 11.49 1.42 8.83
C LEU A 264 12.64 1.70 7.85
N PRO A 265 12.95 0.77 6.92
CA PRO A 265 14.04 0.92 5.94
C PRO A 265 14.00 2.26 5.17
N ASN A 266 12.80 2.76 4.90
CA ASN A 266 12.56 4.01 4.19
C ASN A 266 13.06 5.26 4.93
N PHE A 267 13.45 5.14 6.21
CA PHE A 267 13.85 6.25 7.09
C PHE A 267 15.20 6.03 7.79
N GLU A 268 16.04 5.10 7.33
CA GLU A 268 17.33 4.75 7.95
C GLU A 268 18.31 5.95 8.07
N ASN A 269 18.14 7.01 7.28
CA ASN A 269 19.02 8.18 7.22
C ASN A 269 18.47 9.48 7.86
N GLY A 270 17.47 9.40 8.74
CA GLY A 270 17.34 10.43 9.79
C GLY A 270 16.08 11.29 9.82
N ASP A 271 14.91 10.69 10.01
CA ASP A 271 13.81 11.43 10.67
C ASP A 271 13.20 10.64 11.84
N ALA A 272 13.32 11.23 13.03
CA ALA A 272 12.95 10.70 14.34
C ALA A 272 11.44 10.71 14.59
N SER A 273 10.64 10.31 13.60
CA SER A 273 9.23 10.08 13.82
C SER A 273 9.01 8.76 14.54
N LYS A 274 8.13 8.75 15.55
CA LYS A 274 7.83 7.54 16.31
C LYS A 274 7.28 6.46 15.39
N LEU A 275 7.99 5.34 15.29
CA LEU A 275 7.48 4.12 14.72
C LEU A 275 6.29 3.62 15.55
N LEU A 276 5.18 3.31 14.89
CA LEU A 276 3.98 2.80 15.52
C LEU A 276 3.75 1.33 15.12
N ALA A 277 3.59 0.47 16.11
CA ALA A 277 3.16 -0.90 15.97
C ALA A 277 1.63 -0.98 15.78
N LEU A 278 1.23 -1.86 14.86
CA LEU A 278 -0.14 -2.13 14.46
C LEU A 278 -0.51 -3.60 14.75
N PRO A 279 -1.81 -3.95 14.81
CA PRO A 279 -2.26 -5.33 14.88
C PRO A 279 -1.74 -6.14 13.70
N GLY A 280 -1.49 -7.44 13.90
CA GLY A 280 -0.89 -8.30 12.88
C GLY A 280 0.63 -8.18 12.80
N ASN A 281 1.26 -7.60 13.83
CA ASN A 281 2.70 -7.36 13.90
C ASN A 281 3.23 -6.47 12.76
N ALA A 282 2.40 -5.56 12.25
CA ALA A 282 2.79 -4.57 11.26
C ALA A 282 3.27 -3.28 11.91
N TYR A 283 3.91 -2.43 11.12
CA TYR A 283 4.44 -1.15 11.57
C TYR A 283 4.13 -0.04 10.57
N VAL A 284 3.95 1.17 11.07
CA VAL A 284 3.76 2.38 10.26
C VAL A 284 4.59 3.53 10.83
N GLN A 285 5.16 4.34 9.96
CA GLN A 285 5.99 5.49 10.32
C GLN A 285 5.71 6.66 9.38
N ALA A 286 5.60 7.87 9.92
CA ALA A 286 5.51 9.11 9.15
C ALA A 286 6.75 9.96 9.43
N GLY A 287 7.74 9.93 8.56
CA GLY A 287 8.95 10.72 8.68
C GLY A 287 8.99 11.86 7.69
N THR A 288 10.13 12.54 7.67
CA THR A 288 10.48 13.45 6.59
C THR A 288 11.52 12.77 5.69
N LYS A 289 11.51 13.13 4.41
CA LYS A 289 12.45 12.67 3.39
C LYS A 289 12.87 13.88 2.60
N GLU A 290 14.15 14.00 2.33
CA GLU A 290 14.67 15.02 1.42
C GLU A 290 14.51 14.51 -0.03
N LEU A 291 13.83 15.30 -0.85
CA LEU A 291 13.76 15.10 -2.30
C LEU A 291 14.87 15.91 -2.99
N ALA A 292 15.07 15.70 -4.29
CA ALA A 292 15.97 16.52 -5.09
C ALA A 292 15.63 18.02 -4.95
N GLY A 293 16.67 18.86 -5.07
CA GLY A 293 16.58 20.28 -4.74
C GLY A 293 16.61 20.59 -3.23
N GLY A 294 16.86 19.61 -2.37
CA GLY A 294 17.00 19.78 -0.92
C GLY A 294 15.68 20.03 -0.19
N HIS A 295 14.55 19.77 -0.85
CA HIS A 295 13.23 20.01 -0.30
C HIS A 295 12.77 18.87 0.60
N LYS A 296 12.47 19.22 1.85
CA LYS A 296 11.92 18.28 2.83
C LYS A 296 10.46 17.98 2.54
N PHE A 297 10.11 16.70 2.60
CA PHE A 297 8.81 16.17 2.29
C PHE A 297 8.34 15.17 3.35
N THR A 298 7.11 15.27 3.82
CA THR A 298 6.52 14.23 4.65
C THR A 298 6.35 12.97 3.83
N ALA A 299 6.81 11.85 4.37
CA ALA A 299 6.70 10.54 3.78
C ALA A 299 6.08 9.56 4.79
N ILE A 300 5.30 8.60 4.29
CA ILE A 300 4.78 7.49 5.09
C ILE A 300 5.40 6.20 4.60
N ALA A 301 5.77 5.32 5.54
CA ALA A 301 6.11 3.94 5.25
C ALA A 301 5.23 3.00 6.08
N PHE A 302 4.92 1.85 5.49
CA PHE A 302 4.14 0.79 6.10
C PHE A 302 4.84 -0.54 5.79
N MET A 303 4.92 -1.41 6.78
CA MET A 303 5.55 -2.73 6.65
C MET A 303 4.75 -3.76 7.42
N SER A 304 4.34 -4.83 6.75
CA SER A 304 3.84 -6.04 7.40
C SER A 304 5.01 -7.03 7.53
N THR A 305 5.36 -7.41 8.76
CA THR A 305 6.45 -8.37 8.99
C THR A 305 6.03 -9.82 8.77
N GLY A 306 4.73 -10.11 8.89
CA GLY A 306 4.25 -11.48 8.95
C GLY A 306 4.80 -12.26 10.16
N ASP A 307 5.41 -11.58 11.13
CA ASP A 307 5.97 -12.20 12.33
C ASP A 307 4.88 -13.01 13.04
N ALA A 308 5.21 -14.23 13.41
CA ALA A 308 4.31 -15.08 14.18
C ALA A 308 4.09 -14.49 15.58
N SER A 309 2.93 -14.75 16.16
CA SER A 309 2.75 -14.55 17.59
C SER A 309 3.66 -15.49 18.38
N ASP A 310 4.24 -14.99 19.46
CA ASP A 310 4.92 -15.80 20.48
C ASP A 310 3.90 -16.74 21.16
N ASP A 311 2.62 -16.33 21.19
CA ASP A 311 1.51 -17.08 21.77
C ASP A 311 0.92 -18.08 20.75
N LYS A 312 0.74 -19.33 21.17
CA LYS A 312 0.07 -20.38 20.36
C LYS A 312 -1.36 -20.67 20.82
N GLU A 313 -1.61 -20.43 22.09
CA GLU A 313 -2.91 -20.55 22.74
C GLU A 313 -3.09 -19.35 23.66
N VAL A 314 -4.33 -18.94 23.84
CA VAL A 314 -4.72 -17.87 24.75
C VAL A 314 -5.86 -18.34 25.63
N ALA A 315 -6.01 -17.74 26.81
CA ALA A 315 -7.11 -18.06 27.69
C ALA A 315 -8.45 -17.85 26.98
N THR A 316 -9.40 -18.74 27.24
CA THR A 316 -10.77 -18.62 26.75
C THR A 316 -11.36 -17.30 27.27
N PRO A 317 -11.88 -16.43 26.38
CA PRO A 317 -12.46 -15.17 26.81
C PRO A 317 -13.70 -15.38 27.66
N SER A 318 -13.89 -14.49 28.64
CA SER A 318 -15.14 -14.39 29.38
C SER A 318 -16.29 -13.94 28.47
N VAL A 319 -17.52 -14.24 28.89
CA VAL A 319 -18.74 -13.76 28.22
C VAL A 319 -18.74 -12.23 28.06
N SER A 320 -18.20 -11.49 29.03
CA SER A 320 -18.10 -10.04 28.98
C SER A 320 -17.09 -9.56 27.93
N GLU A 321 -15.91 -10.19 27.85
CA GLU A 321 -14.90 -9.86 26.85
C GLU A 321 -15.39 -10.17 25.43
N MET A 322 -16.09 -11.31 25.24
CA MET A 322 -16.72 -11.64 23.96
C MET A 322 -17.81 -10.63 23.59
N ALA A 323 -18.65 -10.20 24.53
CA ALA A 323 -19.67 -9.18 24.26
C ALA A 323 -19.04 -7.82 23.87
N GLY A 324 -17.93 -7.44 24.52
CA GLY A 324 -17.15 -6.26 24.18
C GLY A 324 -16.53 -6.36 22.78
N ALA A 325 -15.92 -7.51 22.46
CA ALA A 325 -15.33 -7.77 21.14
C ALA A 325 -16.37 -7.80 20.01
N ALA A 326 -17.55 -8.39 20.23
CA ALA A 326 -18.65 -8.37 19.26
C ALA A 326 -19.18 -6.95 19.03
N SER A 327 -19.33 -6.15 20.09
CA SER A 327 -19.70 -4.73 19.97
C SER A 327 -18.64 -3.91 19.24
N ALA A 328 -17.36 -4.20 19.48
CA ALA A 328 -16.25 -3.58 18.77
C ALA A 328 -16.27 -3.94 17.28
N LEU A 329 -16.51 -5.22 16.92
CA LEU A 329 -16.60 -5.67 15.53
C LEU A 329 -17.69 -4.91 14.76
N GLU A 330 -18.86 -4.72 15.36
CA GLU A 330 -19.95 -3.93 14.77
C GLU A 330 -19.54 -2.46 14.56
N ALA A 331 -18.99 -1.83 15.61
CA ALA A 331 -18.57 -0.44 15.57
C ALA A 331 -17.44 -0.18 14.56
N ILE A 332 -16.45 -1.08 14.51
CA ILE A 332 -15.32 -1.00 13.59
C ILE A 332 -15.80 -1.18 12.14
N GLY A 333 -16.66 -2.18 11.87
CA GLY A 333 -17.23 -2.39 10.54
C GLY A 333 -18.00 -1.18 10.01
N LYS A 334 -18.69 -0.44 10.90
CA LYS A 334 -19.36 0.82 10.55
C LYS A 334 -18.38 1.99 10.42
N GLY A 335 -17.40 2.08 11.31
CA GLY A 335 -16.42 3.17 11.35
C GLY A 335 -15.54 3.21 10.11
N PHE A 336 -15.12 2.06 9.58
CA PHE A 336 -14.29 2.01 8.37
C PHE A 336 -15.00 2.55 7.14
N GLU A 337 -16.32 2.38 7.02
CA GLU A 337 -17.09 3.02 5.94
C GLU A 337 -16.91 4.56 5.95
N ALA A 338 -16.84 5.19 7.12
CA ALA A 338 -16.62 6.62 7.23
C ALA A 338 -15.20 7.00 6.79
N VAL A 339 -14.19 6.25 7.24
CA VAL A 339 -12.79 6.48 6.84
C VAL A 339 -12.61 6.38 5.33
N LEU A 340 -13.24 5.40 4.68
CA LEU A 340 -13.19 5.27 3.22
C LEU A 340 -13.83 6.47 2.48
N LYS A 341 -14.83 7.11 3.10
CA LYS A 341 -15.42 8.35 2.56
C LYS A 341 -14.48 9.54 2.76
N ASP A 342 -13.74 9.60 3.86
CA ASP A 342 -12.76 10.66 4.10
C ASP A 342 -11.65 10.65 3.02
N PHE A 343 -11.25 9.49 2.50
CA PHE A 343 -10.29 9.43 1.39
C PHE A 343 -10.80 10.02 0.07
N ARG A 344 -12.10 10.29 -0.12
CA ARG A 344 -12.62 10.82 -1.40
C ARG A 344 -12.00 12.17 -1.78
N ALA A 345 -11.66 12.99 -0.78
CA ALA A 345 -10.98 14.26 -1.02
C ALA A 345 -9.55 14.02 -1.54
N TYR A 346 -8.82 13.10 -0.91
CA TYR A 346 -7.50 12.69 -1.37
C TYR A 346 -7.54 12.04 -2.77
N ASP A 347 -8.54 11.21 -3.08
CA ASP A 347 -8.75 10.64 -4.42
C ASP A 347 -8.85 11.75 -5.49
N SER A 348 -9.55 12.84 -5.17
CA SER A 348 -9.71 13.99 -6.06
C SER A 348 -8.37 14.68 -6.32
N GLU A 349 -7.53 14.84 -5.29
CA GLU A 349 -6.19 15.44 -5.46
C GLU A 349 -5.27 14.55 -6.30
N ILE A 350 -5.29 13.22 -6.13
CA ILE A 350 -4.49 12.33 -6.98
C ILE A 350 -4.97 12.36 -8.44
N VAL A 351 -6.28 12.50 -8.69
CA VAL A 351 -6.80 12.71 -10.05
C VAL A 351 -6.31 14.05 -10.64
N LYS A 352 -6.31 15.12 -9.86
CA LYS A 352 -5.75 16.41 -10.31
C LYS A 352 -4.25 16.32 -10.57
N LEU A 353 -3.53 15.55 -9.78
CA LEU A 353 -2.10 15.34 -9.92
C LEU A 353 -1.78 14.57 -11.20
N GLN A 354 -2.55 13.53 -11.52
CA GLN A 354 -2.50 12.84 -12.81
C GLN A 354 -2.74 13.83 -13.97
N GLN A 355 -3.74 14.70 -13.88
CA GLN A 355 -4.04 15.71 -14.91
C GLN A 355 -2.93 16.77 -15.03
N ALA A 356 -2.32 17.16 -13.92
CA ALA A 356 -1.18 18.07 -13.90
C ALA A 356 0.03 17.42 -14.58
N ALA A 357 0.33 16.15 -14.26
CA ALA A 357 1.39 15.38 -14.90
C ALA A 357 1.16 15.20 -16.41
N GLU A 358 -0.08 14.95 -16.85
CA GLU A 358 -0.44 14.91 -18.27
C GLU A 358 -0.14 16.24 -18.98
N LYS A 359 -0.41 17.38 -18.34
CA LYS A 359 -0.07 18.70 -18.89
C LYS A 359 1.43 18.97 -18.90
N ALA A 360 2.12 18.62 -17.81
CA ALA A 360 3.57 18.77 -17.68
C ALA A 360 4.32 17.93 -18.73
N SER A 361 3.92 16.69 -18.94
CA SER A 361 4.49 15.82 -19.98
C SER A 361 4.34 16.42 -21.39
N ASN A 362 3.21 17.07 -21.68
CA ASN A 362 3.01 17.78 -22.94
C ASN A 362 3.85 19.06 -23.06
N ALA A 363 4.13 19.74 -21.95
CA ALA A 363 4.99 20.91 -21.91
C ALA A 363 6.47 20.54 -22.13
N LEU A 364 6.95 19.44 -21.51
CA LEU A 364 8.30 18.90 -21.69
C LEU A 364 8.62 18.58 -23.15
N ASN A 365 7.61 18.24 -23.96
CA ASN A 365 7.79 18.01 -25.40
C ASN A 365 8.22 19.26 -26.19
N ASN A 366 8.00 20.46 -25.64
CA ASN A 366 8.21 21.73 -26.34
C ASN A 366 9.16 22.69 -25.60
N GLU A 367 9.58 22.36 -24.38
CA GLU A 367 10.35 23.25 -23.52
C GLU A 367 11.86 23.15 -23.79
N LYS A 368 12.48 24.31 -24.03
CA LYS A 368 13.93 24.44 -24.33
C LYS A 368 14.70 25.13 -23.20
N ASP A 369 13.99 25.60 -22.18
CA ASP A 369 14.54 26.30 -21.02
C ASP A 369 14.92 25.30 -19.92
N GLU A 370 16.23 25.18 -19.65
CA GLU A 370 16.79 24.27 -18.64
C GLU A 370 16.25 24.54 -17.23
N SER A 371 15.97 25.80 -16.87
CA SER A 371 15.47 26.15 -15.53
C SER A 371 14.06 25.62 -15.25
N LYS A 372 13.24 25.49 -16.31
CA LYS A 372 11.91 24.88 -16.21
C LYS A 372 11.98 23.36 -16.21
N TRP A 373 12.99 22.79 -16.86
CA TRP A 373 13.26 21.35 -16.80
C TRP A 373 13.59 20.90 -15.37
N GLU A 374 14.43 21.65 -14.66
CA GLU A 374 14.76 21.38 -13.26
C GLU A 374 13.52 21.52 -12.35
N GLY A 375 12.74 22.60 -12.52
CA GLY A 375 11.49 22.80 -11.78
C GLY A 375 10.46 21.68 -12.00
N LEU A 376 10.33 21.18 -13.24
CA LEU A 376 9.46 20.06 -13.58
C LEU A 376 9.94 18.73 -12.97
N ARG A 377 11.26 18.48 -12.97
CA ARG A 377 11.88 17.32 -12.32
C ARG A 377 11.61 17.31 -10.82
N ASN A 378 11.84 18.44 -10.16
CA ASN A 378 11.56 18.60 -8.73
C ASN A 378 10.07 18.40 -8.41
N ALA A 379 9.19 19.02 -9.20
CA ALA A 379 7.74 18.86 -9.06
C ALA A 379 7.26 17.42 -9.30
N ARG A 380 7.90 16.67 -10.23
CA ARG A 380 7.62 15.24 -10.43
C ARG A 380 7.93 14.43 -9.17
N GLN A 381 9.08 14.65 -8.53
CA GLN A 381 9.42 13.89 -7.32
C GLN A 381 8.44 14.15 -6.16
N ALA A 382 7.97 15.40 -6.02
CA ALA A 382 6.87 15.72 -5.11
C ALA A 382 5.59 14.96 -5.46
N ALA A 383 5.32 14.77 -6.75
CA ALA A 383 4.18 14.02 -7.24
C ALA A 383 4.29 12.51 -6.96
N ASP A 384 5.46 11.91 -7.24
CA ASP A 384 5.78 10.52 -6.93
C ASP A 384 5.58 10.22 -5.43
N GLN A 385 6.14 11.08 -4.57
CA GLN A 385 6.01 10.92 -3.13
C GLN A 385 4.55 11.11 -2.65
N SER A 386 3.78 11.97 -3.30
CA SER A 386 2.35 12.18 -2.99
C SER A 386 1.49 10.96 -3.35
N VAL A 387 1.76 10.32 -4.49
CA VAL A 387 1.09 9.07 -4.90
C VAL A 387 1.48 7.92 -3.99
N LYS A 388 2.77 7.82 -3.61
CA LYS A 388 3.24 6.84 -2.66
C LYS A 388 2.56 7.00 -1.29
N ASN A 389 2.57 8.20 -0.72
CA ASN A 389 1.90 8.48 0.56
C ASN A 389 0.41 8.09 0.54
N TYR A 390 -0.29 8.40 -0.57
CA TYR A 390 -1.68 8.01 -0.76
C TYR A 390 -1.86 6.50 -0.72
N GLN A 391 -1.02 5.76 -1.45
CA GLN A 391 -1.05 4.31 -1.51
C GLN A 391 -0.72 3.67 -0.16
N THR A 392 0.41 4.03 0.43
CA THR A 392 0.89 3.50 1.71
C THR A 392 -0.11 3.75 2.84
N LEU A 393 -0.73 4.94 2.91
CA LEU A 393 -1.74 5.23 3.94
C LEU A 393 -3.03 4.42 3.72
N ASN A 394 -3.51 4.27 2.48
CA ASN A 394 -4.65 3.40 2.19
C ASN A 394 -4.36 1.97 2.63
N ARG A 395 -3.17 1.43 2.28
CA ARG A 395 -2.73 0.09 2.68
C ARG A 395 -2.71 -0.07 4.20
N ALA A 396 -2.09 0.86 4.94
CA ALA A 396 -2.03 0.79 6.40
C ALA A 396 -3.42 0.81 7.06
N VAL A 397 -4.32 1.69 6.61
CA VAL A 397 -5.70 1.78 7.12
C VAL A 397 -6.48 0.49 6.83
N SER A 398 -6.40 0.02 5.59
CA SER A 398 -7.03 -1.21 5.15
C SER A 398 -6.49 -2.42 5.92
N TYR A 399 -5.17 -2.56 6.04
CA TYR A 399 -4.54 -3.66 6.75
C TYR A 399 -5.05 -3.76 8.19
N VAL A 400 -5.14 -2.65 8.93
CA VAL A 400 -5.72 -2.63 10.28
C VAL A 400 -7.18 -3.12 10.26
N ALA A 401 -7.97 -2.66 9.28
CA ALA A 401 -9.36 -3.08 9.13
C ALA A 401 -9.48 -4.59 8.92
N ASN A 402 -8.81 -5.14 7.92
CA ASN A 402 -8.86 -6.56 7.58
C ASN A 402 -8.36 -7.42 8.74
N THR A 403 -7.22 -7.04 9.31
CA THR A 403 -6.57 -7.79 10.38
C THR A 403 -7.42 -7.82 11.65
N VAL A 404 -7.97 -6.68 12.08
CA VAL A 404 -8.80 -6.64 13.29
C VAL A 404 -10.17 -7.26 13.05
N ILE A 405 -10.83 -7.02 11.93
CA ILE A 405 -12.13 -7.64 11.62
C ILE A 405 -11.99 -9.16 11.56
N SER A 406 -10.98 -9.66 10.82
CA SER A 406 -10.73 -11.10 10.69
C SER A 406 -10.29 -11.72 12.02
N GLY A 407 -9.43 -11.02 12.77
CA GLY A 407 -8.99 -11.45 14.10
C GLY A 407 -10.16 -11.54 15.08
N LEU A 408 -11.02 -10.53 15.16
CA LEU A 408 -12.21 -10.55 16.02
C LEU A 408 -13.22 -11.63 15.58
N ASN A 409 -13.41 -11.85 14.28
CA ASN A 409 -14.26 -12.92 13.76
C ASN A 409 -13.78 -14.30 14.26
N GLY A 410 -12.48 -14.58 14.14
CA GLY A 410 -11.88 -15.82 14.62
C GLY A 410 -11.89 -15.94 16.16
N TYR A 411 -11.56 -14.86 16.88
CA TYR A 411 -11.55 -14.81 18.34
C TYR A 411 -12.93 -15.08 18.94
N LEU A 412 -13.98 -14.45 18.39
CA LEU A 412 -15.37 -14.67 18.82
C LEU A 412 -15.84 -16.08 18.48
N GLY A 413 -15.52 -16.58 17.28
CA GLY A 413 -15.86 -17.94 16.87
C GLY A 413 -15.24 -19.00 17.78
N ALA A 414 -13.94 -18.90 18.04
CA ALA A 414 -13.21 -19.80 18.93
C ALA A 414 -13.69 -19.68 20.38
N GLY A 415 -13.92 -18.46 20.87
CA GLY A 415 -14.43 -18.19 22.21
C GLY A 415 -15.81 -18.79 22.42
N ILE A 416 -16.77 -18.58 21.51
CA ILE A 416 -18.11 -19.17 21.60
C ILE A 416 -18.04 -20.70 21.55
N GLY A 417 -17.19 -21.26 20.69
CA GLY A 417 -16.97 -22.71 20.58
C GLY A 417 -16.34 -23.35 21.83
N ALA A 418 -15.78 -22.55 22.75
CA ALA A 418 -15.26 -23.01 24.03
C ALA A 418 -16.32 -23.12 25.14
N TYR A 419 -17.57 -22.74 24.86
CA TYR A 419 -18.68 -22.79 25.82
C TYR A 419 -19.77 -23.76 25.36
N LYS A 420 -20.43 -24.42 26.31
CA LYS A 420 -21.64 -25.22 26.03
C LYS A 420 -22.82 -24.29 25.72
N LYS A 421 -23.80 -24.77 24.95
CA LYS A 421 -25.09 -24.07 24.86
C LYS A 421 -25.79 -24.13 26.23
N SER A 422 -26.38 -23.01 26.65
CA SER A 422 -27.29 -23.00 27.81
C SER A 422 -28.41 -24.01 27.55
N LYS A 423 -28.73 -24.80 28.57
CA LYS A 423 -29.87 -25.73 28.53
C LYS A 423 -31.19 -24.97 28.40
#